data_AF-A0AAW9BSE2-F1
#
_entry.id   AF-A0AAW9BSE2-F1
#
_cell.length_a   1.000
_cell.length_b   1.000
_cell.length_c   1.000
_cell.angle_alpha   90.00
_cell.angle_beta   90.00
_cell.angle_gamma   90.00
#
_symmetry.space_group_name_H-M   'P 1'
#
loop_
_entity.id
_entity.type
_entity.pdbx_description
1 polymer ?
#
loop_
_entity_poly.entity_id
_entity_poly.type
_entity_poly.pdbx_seq_one_letter_code
_entity_poly.pdbx_strand_id
1 'polypeptide(L)'
;LEKTIIVDPSVRGKIDVRSYDVLNEEQYYSFFLNVLEVYGYAVVEMDNGVLKVIKAKDSKTSAIPVMGDGSAKGDSVITRVVAVRNVSVRELSPLLRQLIDNAGAGNVVHYDPANIILITGRAAVVNRLAEIIKRVDQAGDKEIELVELRNASAAEMVRIVEALNKTTNQKSTPEFLEPKIVADERTNSILISGDPKVRARLKRLIRQLDVEMATKGNNRVVYLKYAKAEDLVDVLKGV
;
A
#
# COMPACT_ATOMS: atom_id res chain seq x y z
N LEU A 1 33.72 -7.08 32.14
CA LEU A 1 33.03 -8.15 31.38
C LEU A 1 33.20 -9.49 32.07
N GLU A 2 32.38 -9.78 33.08
CA GLU A 2 32.26 -11.12 33.66
C GLU A 2 31.22 -11.93 32.86
N LYS A 3 31.48 -12.15 31.55
CA LYS A 3 30.58 -12.90 30.66
C LYS A 3 31.27 -14.14 30.09
N THR A 4 30.53 -15.24 30.04
CA THR A 4 30.97 -16.49 29.40
C THR A 4 30.91 -16.34 27.88
N ILE A 5 32.03 -16.62 27.19
CA ILE A 5 32.13 -16.51 25.73
C ILE A 5 32.35 -17.90 25.13
N ILE A 6 31.51 -18.27 24.16
CA ILE A 6 31.67 -19.49 23.36
C ILE A 6 32.16 -19.08 21.96
N VAL A 7 33.33 -19.56 21.57
CA VAL A 7 33.94 -19.27 20.27
C VAL A 7 33.74 -20.46 19.34
N ASP A 8 33.20 -20.22 18.15
CA ASP A 8 33.12 -21.25 17.11
C ASP A 8 34.52 -21.64 16.60
N PRO A 9 34.83 -22.94 16.39
CA PRO A 9 36.16 -23.39 15.93
C PRO A 9 36.60 -22.80 14.58
N SER A 10 35.65 -22.23 13.83
CA SER A 10 35.89 -21.54 12.56
C SER A 10 36.44 -20.12 12.70
N VAL A 11 36.50 -19.58 13.93
CA VAL A 11 37.04 -18.26 14.26
C VAL A 11 38.53 -18.40 14.51
N ARG A 12 39.35 -17.87 13.60
CA ARG A 12 40.83 -17.88 13.72
C ARG A 12 41.36 -16.55 13.22
N GLY A 13 42.20 -15.89 14.02
CA GLY A 13 42.82 -14.62 13.65
C GLY A 13 43.71 -14.10 14.77
N LYS A 14 44.62 -13.20 14.42
CA LYS A 14 45.42 -12.43 15.38
C LYS A 14 44.92 -11.00 15.34
N ILE A 15 44.64 -10.44 16.51
CA ILE A 15 44.16 -9.07 16.68
C ILE A 15 45.27 -8.27 17.35
N ASP A 16 45.60 -7.10 16.82
CA ASP A 16 46.47 -6.12 17.46
C ASP A 16 45.66 -4.84 17.68
N VAL A 17 45.57 -4.40 18.93
CA VAL A 17 44.81 -3.21 19.32
C VAL A 17 45.68 -2.36 20.22
N ARG A 18 45.73 -1.06 19.92
CA ARG A 18 46.30 -0.05 20.81
C ARG A 18 45.20 0.95 21.17
N SER A 19 44.91 1.05 22.47
CA SER A 19 44.06 2.11 23.02
C SER A 19 44.93 3.16 23.69
N TYR A 20 44.63 4.44 23.48
CA TYR A 20 45.31 5.57 24.13
C TYR A 20 44.51 6.14 25.31
N ASP A 21 43.24 5.76 25.45
CA ASP A 21 42.32 6.22 26.50
C ASP A 21 41.82 5.05 27.37
N VAL A 22 41.47 5.37 28.62
CA VAL A 22 40.80 4.44 29.54
C VAL A 22 39.32 4.30 29.18
N LEU A 23 38.88 3.08 28.90
CA LEU A 23 37.50 2.77 28.50
C LEU A 23 36.69 2.27 29.71
N ASN A 24 35.46 2.77 29.85
CA ASN A 24 34.48 2.25 30.81
C ASN A 24 33.90 0.90 30.33
N GLU A 25 33.22 0.14 31.21
CA GLU A 25 32.75 -1.22 30.88
C GLU A 25 31.82 -1.27 29.65
N GLU A 26 30.87 -0.34 29.53
CA GLU A 26 29.98 -0.24 28.36
C GLU A 26 30.76 0.09 27.08
N GLN A 27 31.72 1.01 27.16
CA GLN A 27 32.55 1.43 26.03
C GLN A 27 33.50 0.31 25.60
N TYR A 28 34.02 -0.45 26.56
CA TYR A 28 34.85 -1.62 26.32
C TYR A 28 34.05 -2.73 25.62
N TYR A 29 32.78 -2.93 26.02
CA TYR A 29 31.89 -3.87 25.36
C TYR A 29 31.58 -3.46 23.92
N SER A 30 31.25 -2.19 23.68
CA SER A 30 31.05 -1.67 22.33
C SER A 30 32.32 -1.78 21.47
N PHE A 31 33.48 -1.49 22.06
CA PHE A 31 34.77 -1.64 21.38
C PHE A 31 35.06 -3.10 20.99
N PHE A 32 34.78 -4.04 21.89
CA PHE A 32 34.91 -5.48 21.64
C PHE A 32 34.02 -5.95 20.47
N LEU A 33 32.77 -5.49 20.41
CA LEU A 33 31.86 -5.80 19.30
C LEU A 33 32.36 -5.24 17.97
N ASN A 34 32.83 -3.99 17.97
CA ASN A 34 33.34 -3.33 16.76
C ASN A 34 34.61 -4.02 16.21
N VAL A 35 35.52 -4.45 17.09
CA VAL A 35 36.71 -5.18 16.65
C VAL A 35 36.31 -6.49 15.96
N LEU A 36 35.37 -7.25 16.54
CA LEU A 36 34.89 -8.49 15.94
C LEU A 36 34.20 -8.26 14.59
N GLU A 37 33.44 -7.17 14.46
CA GLU A 37 32.78 -6.79 13.21
C GLU A 37 33.78 -6.50 12.08
N VAL A 38 34.87 -5.80 12.38
CA VAL A 38 35.94 -5.49 11.39
C VAL A 38 36.57 -6.77 10.83
N TYR A 39 36.71 -7.82 11.65
CA TYR A 39 37.22 -9.12 11.21
C TYR A 39 36.15 -10.04 10.61
N GLY A 40 34.91 -9.57 10.45
CA GLY A 40 33.81 -10.33 9.85
C GLY A 40 33.20 -11.37 10.79
N TYR A 41 33.31 -11.16 12.10
CA TYR A 41 32.67 -11.96 13.14
C TYR A 41 31.52 -11.19 13.77
N ALA A 42 30.54 -11.92 14.28
CA ALA A 42 29.40 -11.36 14.98
C ALA A 42 29.24 -12.07 16.34
N VAL A 43 28.79 -11.32 17.34
CA VAL A 43 28.48 -11.84 18.66
C VAL A 43 26.97 -11.96 18.79
N VAL A 44 26.49 -13.15 19.11
CA VAL A 44 25.09 -13.44 19.40
C VAL A 44 24.96 -13.68 20.90
N GLU A 45 24.15 -12.87 21.57
CA GLU A 45 23.81 -13.08 22.97
C GLU A 45 22.70 -14.13 23.06
N MET A 46 22.95 -15.20 23.81
CA MET A 46 21.96 -16.24 24.10
C MET A 46 21.16 -15.88 25.36
N ASP A 47 19.95 -16.45 25.48
CA ASP A 47 19.01 -16.19 26.58
C ASP A 47 19.58 -16.49 27.99
N ASN A 48 20.66 -17.26 28.08
CA ASN A 48 21.37 -17.60 29.31
C ASN A 48 22.54 -16.65 29.65
N GLY A 49 22.65 -15.51 28.97
CA GLY A 49 23.71 -14.52 29.20
C GLY A 49 25.08 -14.89 28.64
N VAL A 50 25.14 -15.95 27.83
CA VAL A 50 26.37 -16.41 27.15
C VAL A 50 26.50 -15.72 25.80
N LEU A 51 27.71 -15.26 25.47
CA LEU A 51 28.02 -14.63 24.19
C LEU A 51 28.62 -15.67 23.24
N LYS A 52 27.99 -15.91 22.09
CA LYS A 52 28.51 -16.79 21.04
C LYS A 52 29.15 -15.98 19.92
N VAL A 53 30.42 -16.23 19.61
CA VAL A 53 31.12 -15.61 18.47
C VAL A 53 31.05 -16.53 17.25
N ILE A 54 30.45 -16.04 16.17
CA ILE A 54 30.26 -16.77 14.91
C ILE A 54 30.71 -15.90 13.72
N LYS A 55 30.88 -16.49 12.54
CA LYS A 55 31.13 -15.71 11.31
C LYS A 55 29.89 -14.88 10.96
N ALA A 56 30.08 -13.64 10.51
CA ALA A 56 28.98 -12.74 10.16
C ALA A 56 28.05 -13.29 9.06
N LYS A 57 28.55 -14.21 8.22
CA LYS A 57 27.74 -14.94 7.23
C LYS A 57 26.70 -15.85 7.87
N ASP A 58 27.02 -16.48 9.00
CA ASP A 58 26.16 -17.39 9.75
C ASP A 58 25.29 -16.63 10.79
N SER A 59 25.63 -15.38 11.09
CA SER A 59 24.86 -14.51 12.00
C SER A 59 23.50 -14.10 11.46
N LYS A 60 23.29 -14.18 10.14
CA LYS A 60 22.01 -13.82 9.51
C LYS A 60 20.87 -14.80 9.83
N THR A 61 21.18 -16.00 10.30
CA THR A 61 20.18 -17.06 10.54
C THR A 61 19.76 -17.23 11.99
N SER A 62 20.52 -16.70 12.97
CA SER A 62 20.38 -17.17 14.36
C SER A 62 19.94 -16.13 15.40
N ALA A 63 19.91 -14.83 15.10
CA ALA A 63 19.34 -13.86 16.03
C ALA A 63 19.05 -12.53 15.34
N ILE A 64 17.89 -12.41 14.70
CA ILE A 64 17.30 -11.09 14.49
C ILE A 64 16.17 -10.96 15.50
N PRO A 65 16.33 -10.18 16.59
CA PRO A 65 15.24 -9.96 17.53
C PRO A 65 14.07 -9.31 16.77
N VAL A 66 12.93 -10.01 16.75
CA VAL A 66 11.67 -9.50 16.19
C VAL A 66 11.10 -8.51 17.20
N MET A 67 11.48 -7.24 17.07
CA MET A 67 11.02 -6.20 17.99
C MET A 67 9.65 -5.67 17.54
N GLY A 68 8.62 -5.94 18.34
CA GLY A 68 7.31 -5.32 18.21
C GLY A 68 7.37 -3.85 18.61
N ASP A 69 7.13 -2.96 17.66
CA ASP A 69 6.80 -1.53 17.83
C ASP A 69 7.86 -0.59 18.45
N GLY A 70 9.06 -1.06 18.79
CA GLY A 70 10.16 -0.22 19.27
C GLY A 70 10.86 0.58 18.15
N SER A 71 10.92 1.91 18.32
CA SER A 71 11.76 2.81 17.49
C SER A 71 13.24 2.62 17.84
N ALA A 72 13.89 1.65 17.20
CA ALA A 72 15.34 1.57 17.21
C ALA A 72 15.91 2.77 16.43
N LYS A 73 16.84 3.51 17.06
CA LYS A 73 17.60 4.60 16.45
C LYS A 73 19.03 4.12 16.22
N GLY A 74 19.52 4.21 14.98
CA GLY A 74 20.89 3.86 14.62
C GLY A 74 21.00 3.06 13.32
N ASP A 75 22.21 2.55 13.06
CA ASP A 75 22.56 1.74 11.88
C ASP A 75 22.33 0.23 12.10
N SER A 76 21.69 -0.15 13.22
CA SER A 76 21.38 -1.54 13.55
C SER A 76 20.42 -2.16 12.55
N VAL A 77 20.70 -3.40 12.15
CA VAL A 77 19.80 -4.20 11.33
C VAL A 77 18.65 -4.73 12.19
N ILE A 78 17.43 -4.38 11.83
CA ILE A 78 16.21 -4.85 12.50
C ILE A 78 15.29 -5.55 11.50
N THR A 79 14.45 -6.46 12.00
CA THR A 79 13.32 -7.01 11.25
C THR A 79 12.02 -6.49 11.85
N ARG A 80 11.16 -5.89 11.03
CA ARG A 80 9.83 -5.43 11.42
C ARG A 80 8.76 -6.12 10.59
N VAL A 81 7.69 -6.51 11.25
CA VAL A 81 6.46 -6.99 10.62
C VAL A 81 5.49 -5.81 10.52
N VAL A 82 4.99 -5.55 9.31
CA VAL A 82 4.00 -4.51 9.03
C VAL A 82 2.77 -5.19 8.42
N ALA A 83 1.62 -5.07 9.08
CA ALA A 83 0.35 -5.52 8.52
C ALA A 83 -0.24 -4.43 7.61
N VAL A 84 -0.72 -4.83 6.44
CA VAL A 84 -1.39 -3.95 5.47
C VAL A 84 -2.87 -4.33 5.45
N ARG A 85 -3.79 -3.35 5.45
CA ARG A 85 -5.23 -3.64 5.59
C ARG A 85 -6.01 -3.44 4.29
N ASN A 86 -5.70 -2.38 3.56
CA ASN A 86 -6.50 -1.91 2.45
C ASN A 86 -5.93 -2.36 1.10
N VAL A 87 -4.60 -2.46 0.99
CA VAL A 87 -3.88 -2.85 -0.23
C VAL A 87 -3.30 -4.26 -0.12
N SER A 88 -3.23 -4.98 -1.25
CA SER A 88 -2.56 -6.29 -1.32
C SER A 88 -1.04 -6.15 -1.21
N VAL A 89 -0.41 -6.93 -0.33
CA VAL A 89 1.06 -6.93 -0.18
C VAL A 89 1.81 -7.37 -1.43
N ARG A 90 1.17 -8.11 -2.34
CA ARG A 90 1.75 -8.50 -3.64
C ARG A 90 2.03 -7.31 -4.54
N GLU A 91 1.14 -6.32 -4.52
CA GLU A 91 1.24 -5.13 -5.37
C GLU A 91 2.32 -4.17 -4.85
N LEU A 92 2.48 -4.10 -3.53
CA LEU A 92 3.49 -3.25 -2.89
C LEU A 92 4.90 -3.86 -2.97
N SER A 93 5.00 -5.19 -3.06
CA SER A 93 6.29 -5.89 -2.96
C SER A 93 7.34 -5.47 -3.99
N PRO A 94 7.05 -5.35 -5.30
CA PRO A 94 8.05 -4.92 -6.29
C PRO A 94 8.57 -3.51 -6.01
N LEU A 95 7.68 -2.59 -5.63
CA LEU A 95 8.03 -1.20 -5.30
C LEU A 95 8.90 -1.14 -4.04
N LEU A 96 8.54 -1.90 -3.00
CA LEU A 96 9.31 -1.94 -1.76
C LEU A 96 10.67 -2.60 -1.94
N ARG A 97 10.79 -3.64 -2.78
CA ARG A 97 12.09 -4.24 -3.15
C ARG A 97 12.99 -3.20 -3.83
N GLN A 98 12.48 -2.49 -4.84
CA GLN A 98 13.24 -1.45 -5.53
C GLN A 98 13.70 -0.33 -4.58
N LEU A 99 12.87 0.07 -3.61
CA LEU A 99 13.25 1.08 -2.61
C LEU A 99 14.33 0.57 -1.63
N ILE A 100 14.30 -0.72 -1.28
CA ILE A 100 15.34 -1.34 -0.45
C ILE A 100 16.65 -1.51 -1.19
N ASP A 101 16.59 -1.94 -2.46
CA ASP A 101 17.77 -2.13 -3.30
C ASP A 101 18.52 -0.79 -3.46
N ASN A 102 17.78 0.31 -3.67
CA ASN A 102 18.34 1.67 -3.67
C ASN A 102 18.93 2.10 -2.31
N ALA A 103 18.38 1.58 -1.21
CA ALA A 103 18.82 1.92 0.15
C ALA A 103 19.95 1.01 0.67
N GLY A 104 20.41 0.04 -0.12
CA GLY A 104 21.71 -0.61 0.03
C GLY A 104 21.88 -1.62 1.16
N ALA A 105 20.81 -2.05 1.86
CA ALA A 105 20.85 -3.20 2.77
C ALA A 105 19.44 -3.56 3.28
N GLY A 106 18.93 -4.73 2.89
CA GLY A 106 17.71 -5.28 3.46
C GLY A 106 17.04 -6.33 2.57
N ASN A 107 16.07 -7.04 3.13
CA ASN A 107 15.21 -7.97 2.42
C ASN A 107 13.74 -7.65 2.74
N VAL A 108 12.89 -7.69 1.72
CA VAL A 108 11.42 -7.68 1.87
C VAL A 108 10.86 -9.04 1.52
N VAL A 109 10.10 -9.60 2.45
CA VAL A 109 9.32 -10.82 2.26
C VAL A 109 7.87 -10.48 2.58
N HIS A 110 6.94 -10.83 1.71
CA HIS A 110 5.52 -10.71 2.00
C HIS A 110 4.94 -12.09 2.30
N TYR A 111 3.87 -12.11 3.08
CA TYR A 111 3.07 -13.30 3.32
C TYR A 111 1.61 -12.99 3.01
N ASP A 112 1.13 -13.54 1.89
CA ASP A 112 -0.18 -13.22 1.33
C ASP A 112 -1.37 -13.62 2.21
N PRO A 113 -1.41 -14.84 2.82
CA PRO A 113 -2.60 -15.26 3.57
C PRO A 113 -2.94 -14.36 4.76
N ALA A 114 -1.94 -13.68 5.35
CA ALA A 114 -2.15 -12.72 6.44
C ALA A 114 -1.97 -11.26 6.02
N ASN A 115 -1.74 -10.99 4.73
CA ASN A 115 -1.47 -9.65 4.18
C ASN A 115 -0.42 -8.85 5.00
N ILE A 116 0.68 -9.51 5.37
CA ILE A 116 1.79 -8.92 6.14
C ILE A 116 3.06 -8.79 5.30
N ILE A 117 3.86 -7.78 5.61
CA ILE A 117 5.18 -7.53 5.03
C ILE A 117 6.23 -7.61 6.13
N LEU A 118 7.20 -8.49 5.95
CA LEU A 118 8.40 -8.60 6.75
C LEU A 118 9.50 -7.80 6.07
N ILE A 119 10.02 -6.81 6.79
CA ILE A 119 11.07 -5.91 6.31
C ILE A 119 12.27 -6.09 7.22
N THR A 120 13.36 -6.59 6.66
CA THR A 120 14.66 -6.68 7.34
C THR A 120 15.59 -5.63 6.74
N GLY A 121 16.25 -4.82 7.55
CA GLY A 121 17.21 -3.83 7.06
C GLY A 121 17.66 -2.88 8.16
N ARG A 122 18.39 -1.83 7.78
CA ARG A 122 18.77 -0.77 8.73
C ARG A 122 17.55 -0.10 9.34
N ALA A 123 17.58 0.19 10.64
CA ALA A 123 16.46 0.77 11.37
C ALA A 123 15.91 2.05 10.72
N ALA A 124 16.76 2.94 10.22
CA ALA A 124 16.34 4.16 9.50
C ALA A 124 15.52 3.85 8.23
N VAL A 125 15.94 2.85 7.46
CA VAL A 125 15.26 2.44 6.22
C VAL A 125 13.94 1.74 6.54
N VAL A 126 13.93 0.84 7.51
CA VAL A 126 12.73 0.12 7.97
C VAL A 126 11.68 1.08 8.50
N ASN A 127 12.06 2.09 9.29
CA ASN A 127 11.16 3.12 9.79
C ASN A 127 10.55 3.94 8.64
N ARG A 128 11.38 4.37 7.67
CA ARG A 128 10.92 5.12 6.49
C ARG A 128 9.96 4.30 5.62
N LEU A 129 10.27 3.03 5.38
CA LEU A 129 9.41 2.14 4.60
C LEU A 129 8.08 1.87 5.32
N ALA A 130 8.11 1.66 6.64
CA ALA A 130 6.89 1.50 7.42
C ALA A 130 5.99 2.75 7.32
N GLU A 131 6.57 3.96 7.30
CA GLU A 131 5.80 5.19 7.10
C GLU A 131 5.21 5.29 5.69
N ILE A 132 5.99 4.94 4.65
CA ILE A 132 5.51 4.90 3.27
C ILE A 132 4.35 3.91 3.14
N ILE A 133 4.48 2.70 3.69
CA ILE A 133 3.43 1.68 3.67
C ILE A 133 2.17 2.21 4.35
N LYS A 134 2.28 2.84 5.53
CA LYS A 134 1.12 3.45 6.21
C LYS A 134 0.42 4.50 5.36
N ARG A 135 1.17 5.37 4.67
CA ARG A 135 0.59 6.40 3.78
C ARG A 135 -0.08 5.79 2.55
N VAL A 136 0.51 4.75 1.97
CA VAL A 136 -0.07 4.05 0.81
C VAL A 136 -1.30 3.24 1.21
N ASP A 137 -1.28 2.58 2.36
CA ASP A 137 -2.42 1.83 2.89
C ASP A 137 -3.62 2.73 3.17
N GLN A 138 -3.39 3.93 3.71
CA GLN A 138 -4.45 4.95 3.88
C GLN A 138 -5.04 5.43 2.55
N ALA A 139 -4.20 5.62 1.51
CA ALA A 139 -4.68 6.00 0.18
C ALA A 139 -5.45 4.86 -0.52
N GLY A 140 -5.20 3.61 -0.14
CA GLY A 140 -5.90 2.43 -0.63
C GLY A 140 -7.24 2.17 0.05
N ASP A 141 -7.67 2.99 1.00
CA ASP A 141 -8.96 2.85 1.67
C ASP A 141 -10.11 3.11 0.68
N LYS A 142 -10.81 2.03 0.32
CA LYS A 142 -11.94 2.03 -0.61
C LYS A 142 -13.24 1.88 0.16
N GLU A 143 -13.57 2.89 0.94
CA GLU A 143 -14.91 2.97 1.51
C GLU A 143 -15.97 3.07 0.39
N ILE A 144 -17.09 2.39 0.62
CA ILE A 144 -18.24 2.38 -0.29
C ILE A 144 -19.24 3.43 0.19
N GLU A 145 -19.65 4.32 -0.72
CA GLU A 145 -20.69 5.32 -0.47
C GLU A 145 -21.89 5.07 -1.40
N LEU A 146 -23.09 5.17 -0.84
CA LEU A 146 -24.36 5.07 -1.57
C LEU A 146 -24.85 6.45 -1.98
N VAL A 147 -25.21 6.62 -3.26
CA VAL A 147 -25.83 7.83 -3.80
C VAL A 147 -27.18 7.48 -4.40
N GLU A 148 -28.26 7.94 -3.79
CA GLU A 148 -29.62 7.79 -4.31
C GLU A 148 -29.88 8.79 -5.45
N LEU A 149 -30.52 8.32 -6.52
CA LEU A 149 -30.92 9.15 -7.67
C LEU A 149 -32.43 9.44 -7.64
N ARG A 150 -32.82 10.64 -8.06
CA ARG A 150 -34.23 11.06 -8.06
C ARG A 150 -34.87 11.06 -9.44
N ASN A 151 -34.11 11.41 -10.48
CA ASN A 151 -34.65 11.71 -11.80
C ASN A 151 -34.08 10.79 -12.88
N ALA A 152 -32.79 10.48 -12.82
CA ALA A 152 -32.12 9.61 -13.79
C ALA A 152 -32.14 8.13 -13.39
N SER A 153 -32.05 7.24 -14.38
CA SER A 153 -31.88 5.80 -14.18
C SER A 153 -30.44 5.48 -13.77
N ALA A 154 -30.26 4.71 -12.69
CA ALA A 154 -28.94 4.29 -12.20
C ALA A 154 -28.09 3.60 -13.27
N ALA A 155 -28.68 2.72 -14.08
CA ALA A 155 -27.95 1.96 -15.10
C ALA A 155 -27.40 2.87 -16.21
N GLU A 156 -28.16 3.88 -16.62
CA GLU A 156 -27.75 4.86 -17.64
C GLU A 156 -26.66 5.79 -17.10
N MET A 157 -26.82 6.23 -15.85
CA MET A 157 -25.87 7.11 -15.17
C MET A 157 -24.49 6.46 -15.03
N VAL A 158 -24.42 5.19 -14.62
CA VAL A 158 -23.15 4.47 -14.52
C VAL A 158 -22.45 4.39 -15.87
N ARG A 159 -23.18 4.09 -16.96
CA ARG A 159 -22.60 4.03 -18.32
C ARG A 159 -22.00 5.37 -18.76
N ILE A 160 -22.70 6.48 -18.51
CA ILE A 160 -22.22 7.83 -18.85
C ILE A 160 -20.97 8.16 -18.03
N VAL A 161 -21.01 7.92 -16.72
CA VAL A 161 -19.88 8.23 -15.83
C VAL A 161 -18.66 7.36 -16.15
N GLU A 162 -18.83 6.07 -16.47
CA GLU A 162 -17.75 5.20 -16.92
C GLU A 162 -17.13 5.68 -18.24
N ALA A 163 -17.95 6.11 -19.21
CA ALA A 163 -17.47 6.64 -20.47
C ALA A 163 -16.62 7.93 -20.28
N LEU A 164 -17.03 8.81 -19.35
CA LEU A 164 -16.28 10.01 -18.99
C LEU A 164 -14.99 9.70 -18.22
N ASN A 165 -14.97 8.65 -17.39
CA ASN A 165 -13.77 8.23 -16.67
C ASN A 165 -12.74 7.55 -17.59
N LYS A 166 -13.19 6.67 -18.51
CA LYS A 166 -12.30 5.97 -19.47
C LYS A 166 -11.59 6.91 -20.43
N THR A 167 -12.21 8.05 -20.76
CA THR A 167 -11.62 9.08 -21.63
C THR A 167 -10.55 9.91 -20.93
N THR A 168 -10.58 10.00 -19.59
CA THR A 168 -9.62 10.82 -18.82
C THR A 168 -8.39 10.02 -18.36
N ASN A 169 -8.53 8.72 -18.09
CA ASN A 169 -7.48 7.90 -17.45
C ASN A 169 -6.85 6.85 -18.39
N GLN A 170 -6.39 7.25 -19.58
CA GLN A 170 -5.54 6.35 -20.38
C GLN A 170 -4.13 6.23 -19.73
N LYS A 171 -3.88 5.08 -19.09
CA LYS A 171 -2.58 4.38 -18.91
C LYS A 171 -1.65 4.66 -17.72
N SER A 172 -1.99 5.48 -16.71
CA SER A 172 -1.00 5.84 -15.67
C SER A 172 -1.39 5.60 -14.21
N THR A 173 -2.62 5.15 -13.94
CA THR A 173 -3.04 4.84 -12.56
C THR A 173 -3.19 3.33 -12.41
N PRO A 174 -2.56 2.70 -11.39
CA PRO A 174 -2.78 1.28 -11.09
C PRO A 174 -4.27 0.98 -10.96
N GLU A 175 -4.73 -0.17 -11.48
CA GLU A 175 -6.14 -0.60 -11.45
C GLU A 175 -6.71 -0.62 -10.01
N PHE A 176 -5.85 -0.85 -9.02
CA PHE A 176 -6.23 -0.75 -7.62
C PHE A 176 -6.60 0.67 -7.16
N LEU A 177 -6.10 1.73 -7.80
CA LEU A 177 -6.47 3.11 -7.45
C LEU A 177 -7.64 3.65 -8.28
N GLU A 178 -8.19 2.85 -9.20
CA GLU A 178 -9.35 3.24 -10.00
C GLU A 178 -10.65 3.12 -9.17
N PRO A 179 -11.53 4.14 -9.23
CA PRO A 179 -12.81 4.09 -8.55
C PRO A 179 -13.73 3.07 -9.24
N LYS A 180 -14.37 2.18 -8.48
CA LYS A 180 -15.42 1.29 -9.03
C LYS A 180 -16.79 1.88 -8.75
N ILE A 181 -17.64 1.83 -9.77
CA ILE A 181 -19.00 2.38 -9.73
C ILE A 181 -19.94 1.25 -10.13
N VAL A 182 -20.97 1.00 -9.33
CA VAL A 182 -21.96 -0.05 -9.58
C VAL A 182 -23.35 0.54 -9.39
N ALA A 183 -24.27 0.22 -10.29
CA ALA A 183 -25.67 0.62 -10.19
C ALA A 183 -26.48 -0.45 -9.44
N ASP A 184 -27.31 -0.03 -8.49
CA ASP A 184 -28.40 -0.84 -7.93
C ASP A 184 -29.73 -0.34 -8.53
N GLU A 185 -30.21 -1.06 -9.55
CA GLU A 185 -31.47 -0.75 -10.23
C GLU A 185 -32.69 -0.92 -9.33
N ARG A 186 -32.63 -1.77 -8.31
CA ARG A 186 -33.77 -2.05 -7.42
C ARG A 186 -34.08 -0.84 -6.53
N THR A 187 -33.05 -0.10 -6.12
CA THR A 187 -33.19 1.10 -5.27
C THR A 187 -32.95 2.40 -6.02
N ASN A 188 -32.73 2.33 -7.34
CA ASN A 188 -32.28 3.43 -8.18
C ASN A 188 -31.13 4.24 -7.55
N SER A 189 -30.10 3.52 -7.11
CA SER A 189 -28.95 4.11 -6.43
C SER A 189 -27.64 3.68 -7.07
N ILE A 190 -26.59 4.45 -6.84
CA ILE A 190 -25.23 4.19 -7.32
C ILE A 190 -24.32 3.97 -6.11
N LEU A 191 -23.61 2.86 -6.12
CA LEU A 191 -22.52 2.55 -5.20
C LEU A 191 -21.21 3.03 -5.80
N ILE A 192 -20.48 3.85 -5.05
CA ILE A 192 -19.19 4.39 -5.45
C ILE A 192 -18.14 3.92 -4.45
N SER A 193 -17.09 3.27 -4.93
CA SER A 193 -15.93 2.88 -4.12
C SER A 193 -14.66 3.55 -4.63
N GLY A 194 -13.84 4.07 -3.72
CA GLY A 194 -12.56 4.70 -4.05
C GLY A 194 -12.17 5.81 -3.08
N ASP A 195 -11.08 6.52 -3.41
CA ASP A 195 -10.56 7.63 -2.60
C ASP A 195 -11.63 8.71 -2.34
N PRO A 196 -11.74 9.27 -1.12
CA PRO A 196 -12.70 10.32 -0.77
C PRO A 196 -12.70 11.52 -1.75
N LYS A 197 -11.55 11.94 -2.28
CA LYS A 197 -11.46 13.04 -3.26
C LYS A 197 -12.13 12.68 -4.58
N VAL A 198 -11.94 11.44 -5.04
CA VAL A 198 -12.52 10.92 -6.28
C VAL A 198 -14.02 10.73 -6.10
N ARG A 199 -14.46 10.15 -4.98
CA ARG A 199 -15.88 10.01 -4.61
C ARG A 199 -16.60 11.37 -4.59
N ALA A 200 -16.02 12.38 -3.96
CA ALA A 200 -16.61 13.72 -3.90
C ALA A 200 -16.73 14.40 -5.28
N ARG A 201 -15.79 14.12 -6.20
CA ARG A 201 -15.87 14.59 -7.59
C ARG A 201 -16.99 13.86 -8.35
N LEU A 202 -17.06 12.54 -8.24
CA LEU A 202 -18.10 11.73 -8.90
C LEU A 202 -19.50 12.07 -8.39
N LYS A 203 -19.66 12.27 -7.08
CA LYS A 203 -20.94 12.69 -6.47
C LYS A 203 -21.43 14.04 -7.00
N ARG A 204 -20.52 15.00 -7.21
CA ARG A 204 -20.87 16.30 -7.83
C ARG A 204 -21.31 16.12 -9.27
N LEU A 205 -20.60 15.30 -10.05
CA LEU A 205 -20.96 15.00 -11.43
C LEU A 205 -22.33 14.31 -11.52
N ILE A 206 -22.56 13.30 -10.68
CA ILE A 206 -23.85 12.59 -10.59
C ILE A 206 -24.97 13.56 -10.26
N ARG A 207 -24.80 14.45 -9.28
CA ARG A 207 -25.80 15.46 -8.92
C ARG A 207 -26.06 16.48 -10.04
N GLN A 208 -25.08 16.78 -10.87
CA GLN A 208 -25.26 17.68 -12.02
C GLN A 208 -26.00 17.00 -13.17
N LEU A 209 -25.88 15.68 -13.29
CA LEU A 209 -26.54 14.88 -14.32
C LEU A 209 -27.93 14.39 -13.88
N ASP A 210 -28.15 14.19 -12.57
CA ASP A 210 -29.45 13.88 -11.94
C ASP A 210 -30.30 15.15 -11.81
N VAL A 211 -30.52 15.81 -12.94
CA VAL A 211 -31.46 16.92 -13.07
C VAL A 211 -32.74 16.38 -13.70
N GLU A 212 -33.88 16.98 -13.34
CA GLU A 212 -35.11 16.77 -14.08
C GLU A 212 -34.85 17.04 -15.55
N MET A 213 -35.03 16.02 -16.39
CA MET A 213 -35.13 16.24 -17.83
C MET A 213 -36.30 17.21 -18.02
N ALA A 214 -35.97 18.49 -18.25
CA ALA A 214 -36.93 19.44 -18.79
C ALA A 214 -37.56 18.74 -19.97
N THR A 215 -38.85 18.48 -19.88
CA THR A 215 -39.63 17.53 -20.66
C THR A 215 -39.72 17.99 -22.11
N LYS A 216 -38.60 18.07 -22.82
CA LYS A 216 -38.54 17.98 -24.27
C LYS A 216 -38.43 16.51 -24.58
N GLY A 217 -39.52 15.79 -24.31
CA GLY A 217 -39.76 14.55 -25.01
C GLY A 217 -39.55 14.84 -26.49
N ASN A 218 -38.71 14.05 -27.15
CA ASN A 218 -38.51 14.13 -28.60
C ASN A 218 -39.83 13.97 -29.37
N ASN A 219 -40.89 13.52 -28.68
CA ASN A 219 -42.24 13.35 -29.17
C ASN A 219 -43.09 14.56 -28.77
N ARG A 220 -43.51 15.35 -29.76
CA ARG A 220 -44.51 16.40 -29.58
C ARG A 220 -45.86 15.89 -30.10
N VAL A 221 -46.85 15.79 -29.21
CA VAL A 221 -48.22 15.47 -29.62
C VAL A 221 -48.83 16.70 -30.28
N VAL A 222 -49.24 16.56 -31.54
CA VAL A 222 -49.93 17.61 -32.29
C VAL A 222 -51.35 17.16 -32.56
N TYR A 223 -52.33 17.88 -32.01
CA TYR A 223 -53.75 17.60 -32.26
C TYR A 223 -54.16 18.11 -33.63
N LEU A 224 -54.75 17.23 -34.44
CA LEU A 224 -55.28 17.55 -35.75
C LEU A 224 -56.66 18.22 -35.60
N LYS A 225 -56.88 19.34 -36.30
CA LYS A 225 -58.17 20.06 -36.25
C LYS A 225 -59.18 19.60 -37.30
N TYR A 226 -58.69 19.23 -38.49
CA TYR A 226 -59.54 18.99 -39.66
C TYR A 226 -59.17 17.73 -40.46
N ALA A 227 -58.21 16.94 -39.98
CA ALA A 227 -57.72 15.76 -40.67
C ALA A 227 -57.78 14.53 -39.75
N LYS A 228 -58.04 13.37 -40.34
CA LYS A 228 -57.95 12.09 -39.66
C LYS A 228 -56.48 11.66 -39.58
N ALA A 229 -56.10 11.13 -38.43
CA ALA A 229 -54.72 10.68 -38.20
C ALA A 229 -54.34 9.49 -39.09
N GLU A 230 -55.30 8.59 -39.37
CA GLU A 230 -55.10 7.40 -40.22
C GLU A 230 -54.62 7.78 -41.63
N ASP A 231 -55.30 8.73 -42.28
CA ASP A 231 -54.97 9.16 -43.64
C ASP A 231 -53.63 9.92 -43.72
N LEU A 232 -53.24 10.62 -42.66
CA LEU A 232 -52.00 11.41 -42.61
C LEU A 232 -50.75 10.54 -42.43
N VAL A 233 -50.87 9.38 -41.78
CA VAL A 233 -49.73 8.49 -41.54
C VAL A 233 -49.14 7.99 -42.85
N ASP A 234 -49.98 7.66 -43.83
CA ASP A 234 -49.52 7.13 -45.12
C ASP A 234 -48.83 8.19 -45.98
N VAL A 235 -49.23 9.46 -45.83
CA VAL A 235 -48.57 10.59 -46.49
C VAL A 235 -47.22 10.93 -45.83
N LEU A 236 -47.16 10.89 -44.49
CA LEU A 236 -45.97 11.27 -43.73
C LEU A 236 -44.88 10.17 -43.69
N LYS A 237 -45.22 8.91 -43.90
CA LYS A 237 -44.25 7.80 -44.04
C LYS A 237 -43.38 7.92 -45.30
N GLY A 238 -43.81 8.71 -46.28
CA GLY A 238 -43.12 8.90 -47.56
C GLY A 238 -42.13 10.05 -47.61
N VAL A 239 -41.83 10.70 -46.47
CA VAL A 239 -40.91 11.84 -46.36
C VAL A 239 -39.69 11.46 -45.53
#